data_AF-A0A8T4M9V1-F1
#
_entry.id   AF-A0A8T4M9V1-F1
#
_cell.length_a   1.000
_cell.length_b   1.000
_cell.length_c   1.000
_cell.angle_alpha   90.00
_cell.angle_beta   90.00
_cell.angle_gamma   90.00
#
_symmetry.space_group_name_H-M   'P 1'
#
loop_
_entity.id
_entity.type
_entity.pdbx_description
1 polymer ?
#
loop_
_entity_poly.entity_id
_entity_poly.type
_entity_poly.pdbx_seq_one_letter_code
_entity_poly.pdbx_strand_id
1 'polypeptide(L)' 'MEQYGKHNIIDHDKELVNNHNHINGIEGFWSFAKERFHKYHGIRMNNYPFYIKEMEFRFNHRNENVYKLLVDICIVMGMV' A
#
# COMPACT_ATOMS: atom_id res chain seq x y z
N MET A 1 -10.33 25.95 -9.48
CA MET A 1 -9.56 24.71 -9.28
C MET A 1 -10.32 23.62 -10.01
N GLU A 2 -9.89 23.28 -11.22
CA GLU A 2 -10.55 22.28 -12.06
C GLU A 2 -10.27 20.89 -11.52
N GLN A 3 -11.33 20.19 -11.11
CA GLN A 3 -11.27 18.81 -10.65
C GLN A 3 -11.26 17.89 -11.88
N TYR A 4 -10.09 17.34 -12.20
CA TYR A 4 -9.93 16.36 -13.27
C TYR A 4 -10.36 14.97 -12.76
N GLY A 5 -11.50 14.49 -13.26
CA GLY A 5 -11.98 13.11 -13.07
C GLY A 5 -13.37 13.02 -12.45
N LYS A 6 -14.23 12.12 -12.99
CA LYS A 6 -15.52 11.77 -12.39
C LYS A 6 -15.29 11.24 -10.97
N HIS A 7 -15.64 12.03 -9.96
CA HIS A 7 -15.69 11.55 -8.58
C HIS A 7 -16.99 10.75 -8.40
N ASN A 8 -16.92 9.45 -8.63
CA ASN A 8 -18.03 8.55 -8.32
C ASN A 8 -18.01 8.31 -6.81
N ILE A 9 -18.98 8.87 -6.10
CA ILE A 9 -19.22 8.60 -4.68
C ILE A 9 -19.87 7.22 -4.60
N ILE A 10 -19.20 6.26 -3.99
CA ILE A 10 -19.77 4.93 -3.74
C ILE A 10 -20.56 5.03 -2.44
N ASP A 11 -21.82 4.59 -2.46
CA ASP A 11 -22.66 4.51 -1.27
C ASP A 11 -22.18 3.33 -0.40
N HIS A 12 -21.53 3.65 0.72
CA HIS A 12 -20.92 2.68 1.63
C HIS A 12 -21.93 1.82 2.41
N ASP A 13 -23.24 2.07 2.27
CA ASP A 13 -24.29 1.34 2.99
C ASP A 13 -24.83 0.12 2.21
N LYS A 14 -24.59 0.02 0.89
CA LYS A 14 -25.24 -1.00 0.04
C LYS A 14 -24.31 -1.89 -0.77
N GLU A 15 -23.13 -1.45 -1.19
CA GLU A 15 -22.19 -2.28 -1.95
C GLU A 15 -20.73 -1.97 -1.57
N LEU A 16 -20.13 -2.83 -0.76
CA LEU A 16 -18.72 -2.71 -0.36
C LEU A 16 -17.74 -3.14 -1.47
N VAL A 17 -18.24 -3.74 -2.55
CA VAL A 17 -17.43 -4.32 -3.63
C VAL A 17 -18.16 -4.18 -4.97
N ASN A 18 -17.74 -3.21 -5.79
CA ASN A 18 -17.92 -3.31 -7.23
C ASN A 18 -16.55 -3.69 -7.81
N ASN A 19 -16.50 -4.85 -8.47
CA ASN A 19 -15.33 -5.64 -8.87
C ASN A 19 -14.33 -4.95 -9.81
N HIS A 20 -14.35 -3.63 -9.94
CA HIS A 20 -13.54 -2.89 -10.92
C HIS A 20 -12.85 -1.61 -10.40
N ASN A 21 -13.14 -1.10 -9.20
CA ASN A 21 -12.39 0.04 -8.63
C ASN A 21 -12.51 0.09 -7.11
N HIS A 22 -11.54 -0.52 -6.42
CA HIS A 22 -11.53 -0.65 -4.97
C HIS A 22 -10.99 0.65 -4.32
N ILE A 23 -11.81 1.70 -4.28
CA ILE A 23 -11.50 2.95 -3.53
C ILE A 23 -11.13 2.62 -2.08
N ASN A 24 -11.84 1.65 -1.47
CA ASN A 24 -11.56 1.10 -0.15
C ASN A 24 -10.13 0.53 -0.01
N GLY A 25 -9.51 0.10 -1.10
CA GLY A 25 -8.17 -0.50 -1.12
C GLY A 25 -7.09 0.56 -1.08
N ILE A 26 -7.27 1.63 -1.85
CA ILE A 26 -6.30 2.73 -1.88
C ILE A 26 -6.36 3.55 -0.59
N GLU A 27 -7.57 3.76 -0.03
CA GLU A 27 -7.73 4.40 1.28
C GLU A 27 -7.15 3.55 2.42
N GLY A 28 -7.38 2.23 2.37
CA GLY A 28 -6.78 1.28 3.29
C GLY A 28 -5.25 1.27 3.19
N PHE A 29 -4.71 1.32 1.96
CA PHE A 29 -3.27 1.42 1.72
C PHE A 29 -2.67 2.68 2.35
N TRP A 30 -3.25 3.85 2.11
CA TRP A 30 -2.73 5.11 2.65
C TRP A 30 -2.85 5.18 4.17
N SER A 31 -3.91 4.62 4.75
CA SER A 31 -4.07 4.51 6.20
C SER A 31 -2.98 3.63 6.81
N PHE A 32 -2.71 2.47 6.20
CA PHE A 32 -1.64 1.54 6.59
C PHE A 32 -0.24 2.14 6.47
N ALA A 33 0.04 2.86 5.37
CA ALA A 33 1.32 3.50 5.13
C ALA A 33 1.56 4.66 6.10
N LYS A 34 0.54 5.49 6.36
CA LYS A 34 0.63 6.65 7.27
C LYS A 34 0.99 6.22 8.69
N GLU A 35 0.36 5.17 9.21
CA GLU A 35 0.66 4.65 10.57
C GLU A 35 2.14 4.25 10.71
N ARG A 36 2.70 3.61 9.68
CA ARG A 36 4.11 3.19 9.67
C ARG A 36 5.06 4.37 9.50
N PHE A 37 4.71 5.30 8.62
CA PHE A 37 5.51 6.50 8.42
C PHE A 37 5.57 7.38 9.66
N HIS A 38 4.53 7.36 10.51
CA HIS A 38 4.54 8.08 11.79
C HIS A 38 5.61 7.58 12.76
N LYS A 39 6.07 6.32 12.64
CA LYS A 39 7.16 5.75 13.44
C LYS A 39 8.54 6.18 12.95
N TYR A 40 8.64 6.72 11.74
CA TYR A 40 9.89 7.26 11.22
C TYR A 40 10.02 8.74 11.60
N HIS A 41 11.21 9.17 12.04
CA HIS A 41 11.51 10.57 12.34
C HIS A 41 11.76 11.42 11.09
N GLY A 42 10.99 11.18 10.03
CA GLY A 42 11.16 11.77 8.70
C GLY A 42 11.76 10.79 7.69
N ILE A 43 11.37 10.99 6.43
CA ILE A 43 11.84 10.20 5.28
C ILE A 43 12.57 11.15 4.34
N ARG A 44 13.81 10.82 3.97
CA ARG A 44 14.55 11.59 2.96
C ARG A 44 13.81 11.49 1.62
N MET A 45 13.65 12.60 0.92
CA MET A 45 12.90 12.66 -0.35
C MET A 45 13.38 11.62 -1.38
N ASN A 46 14.69 11.44 -1.50
CA ASN A 46 15.29 10.47 -2.43
C ASN A 46 14.93 9.01 -2.10
N ASN A 47 14.61 8.72 -0.84
CA ASN A 47 14.24 7.38 -0.41
C ASN A 47 12.73 7.15 -0.43
N TYR A 48 11.93 8.21 -0.53
CA TYR A 48 10.47 8.14 -0.48
C TYR A 48 9.87 7.12 -1.46
N PRO A 49 10.32 7.00 -2.72
CA PRO A 49 9.82 5.97 -3.64
C PRO A 49 10.04 4.54 -3.13
N PHE A 50 11.19 4.26 -2.50
CA PHE A 50 11.49 2.94 -1.95
C PHE A 50 10.60 2.60 -0.76
N TYR A 51 10.34 3.56 0.13
CA TYR A 51 9.42 3.37 1.25
C TYR A 51 7.99 3.10 0.77
N ILE A 52 7.53 3.79 -0.27
CA ILE A 52 6.20 3.51 -0.86
C ILE A 52 6.15 2.10 -1.42
N LYS A 53 7.20 1.66 -2.14
CA LYS A 53 7.29 0.27 -2.64
C LYS A 53 7.32 -0.77 -1.52
N GLU A 54 8.03 -0.49 -0.43
CA GLU A 54 8.00 -1.35 0.75
C GLU A 54 6.59 -1.42 1.36
N MET A 55 5.89 -0.29 1.49
CA MET A 55 4.52 -0.26 2.01
C MET A 55 3.55 -1.01 1.10
N GLU A 56 3.70 -0.88 -0.23
CA GLU A 56 2.91 -1.62 -1.22
C GLU A 56 3.06 -3.12 -1.02
N PHE A 57 4.31 -3.59 -0.95
CA PHE A 57 4.62 -4.99 -0.72
C PHE A 57 4.03 -5.51 0.60
N ARG A 58 4.26 -4.78 1.70
CA ARG A 58 3.74 -5.16 3.03
C ARG A 58 2.22 -5.12 3.11
N PHE A 59 1.57 -4.18 2.44
CA PHE A 59 0.12 -4.07 2.42
C PHE A 59 -0.51 -5.26 1.69
N ASN A 60 0.05 -5.63 0.54
CA ASN A 60 -0.44 -6.75 -0.27
C ASN A 60 -0.26 -8.10 0.46
N HIS A 61 0.85 -8.27 1.19
CA HIS A 61 1.17 -9.51 1.92
C HIS A 61 0.92 -9.40 3.44
N ARG A 62 0.02 -8.49 3.87
CA ARG A 62 -0.18 -8.18 5.31
C ARG A 62 -0.68 -9.35 6.16
N ASN A 63 -1.26 -10.36 5.52
CA ASN A 63 -1.77 -11.57 6.16
C ASN A 63 -0.81 -12.76 6.03
N GLU A 64 0.40 -12.52 5.50
CA GLU A 64 1.40 -13.54 5.26
C GLU A 64 2.61 -13.35 6.18
N ASN A 65 3.45 -14.38 6.26
CA ASN A 65 4.74 -14.26 6.93
C ASN A 65 5.73 -13.52 6.02
N VAL A 66 5.73 -12.19 6.11
CA VAL A 66 6.57 -11.29 5.31
C VAL A 66 8.06 -11.64 5.44
N TYR A 67 8.52 -12.06 6.62
CA TYR A 67 9.91 -12.44 6.82
C TYR A 67 10.30 -13.65 5.97
N LYS A 68 9.48 -14.70 6.02
CA LYS A 68 9.70 -15.89 5.20
C LYS A 68 9.70 -15.54 3.70
N LEU A 69 8.74 -14.74 3.26
CA LEU A 69 8.65 -14.31 1.88
C LEU A 69 9.89 -13.54 1.41
N LEU A 70 10.43 -12.63 2.23
CA LEU A 70 11.66 -11.91 1.92
C LEU A 70 12.88 -12.83 1.85
N VAL A 71 13.00 -13.78 2.76
CA VAL A 71 14.10 -14.78 2.72
C VAL A 71 14.03 -15.60 1.44
N ASP A 72 12.84 -16.08 1.07
CA ASP A 72 12.63 -16.86 -0.14
C ASP A 72 13.00 -16.03 -1.40
N ILE A 73 12.60 -14.76 -1.46
CA ILE A 73 12.97 -13.84 -2.56
C ILE A 73 14.49 -13.63 -2.63
N CYS A 74 15.15 -13.40 -1.50
CA CYS A 74 16.60 -13.19 -1.46
C CYS A 74 17.38 -14.42 -1.94
N ILE A 75 16.92 -15.63 -1.58
CA ILE A 75 17.52 -16.88 -2.05
C ILE A 75 17.34 -17.02 -3.57
N VAL A 76 16.14 -16.78 -4.09
CA VAL A 76 15.84 -16.89 -5.52
C VAL A 76 16.63 -15.87 -6.35
N MET A 77 16.82 -14.66 -5.83
CA MET A 77 17.60 -13.61 -6.50
C MET A 77 19.12 -13.78 -6.34
N GLY A 78 19.59 -14.80 -5.62
CA GLY A 78 21.02 -15.03 -5.38
C GLY A 78 21.68 -13.93 -4.55
N MET A 79 20.89 -13.26 -3.68
CA MET A 79 21.39 -12.25 -2.75
C MET A 79 21.96 -12.85 -1.45
N VAL A 80 21.90 -14.17 -1.31
CA VAL A 80 22.43 -14.98 -0.19
C VAL A 80 23.32 -16.08 -0.74
#